data_AF-A0AB36EYL1-F1
#
_entry.id   AF-A0AB36EYL1-F1
#
_cell.length_a   1.000
_cell.length_b   1.000
_cell.length_c   1.000
_cell.angle_alpha   90.00
_cell.angle_beta   90.00
_cell.angle_gamma   90.00
#
_symmetry.space_group_name_H-M   'P 1'
#
loop_
_entity.id
_entity.type
_entity.pdbx_description
1 polymer ?
#
loop_
_entity_poly.entity_id
_entity_poly.type
_entity_poly.pdbx_seq_one_letter_code
_entity_poly.pdbx_strand_id
1 'polypeptide(L)'
;MRNFTFYREKLLQYAERVWGLTGDEAARIDGAIHATRGFFERMGVPTHLADHGLDADAVPRVLAQLERHGMTTLGERRDLDLAASERILLKAL
;
A
#
# COMPACT_ATOMS: atom_id res chain seq x y z
N MET A 1 -5.90 -10.76 5.52
CA MET A 1 -6.77 -9.65 5.06
C MET A 1 -7.35 -8.86 6.26
N ARG A 2 -6.51 -8.50 7.25
CA ARG A 2 -6.97 -7.98 8.57
C ARG A 2 -6.68 -6.48 8.80
N ASN A 3 -5.96 -5.82 7.88
CA ASN A 3 -5.43 -4.46 8.10
C ASN A 3 -6.33 -3.34 7.55
N PHE A 4 -7.25 -3.65 6.63
CA PHE A 4 -8.10 -2.64 5.98
C PHE A 4 -9.16 -2.05 6.91
N THR A 5 -9.61 -2.79 7.92
CA THR A 5 -10.72 -2.37 8.78
C THR A 5 -10.37 -1.12 9.61
N PHE A 6 -9.10 -0.96 10.01
CA PHE A 6 -8.68 0.14 10.90
C PHE A 6 -8.41 1.45 10.19
N TYR A 7 -7.95 1.41 8.93
CA TYR A 7 -7.77 2.62 8.12
C TYR A 7 -9.02 3.00 7.33
N ARG A 8 -10.09 2.19 7.40
CA ARG A 8 -11.32 2.34 6.62
C ARG A 8 -11.92 3.74 6.70
N GLU A 9 -12.13 4.25 7.91
CA GLU A 9 -12.73 5.59 8.10
C GLU A 9 -11.84 6.71 7.55
N LYS A 10 -10.52 6.63 7.81
CA LYS A 10 -9.54 7.60 7.28
C LYS A 10 -9.51 7.57 5.74
N LEU A 11 -9.56 6.38 5.13
CA LEU A 11 -9.59 6.23 3.67
C LEU A 11 -10.89 6.74 3.06
N LEU A 12 -12.04 6.51 3.72
CA LEU A 12 -13.33 7.04 3.28
C LEU A 12 -13.37 8.57 3.34
N GLN A 13 -12.85 9.14 4.42
CA GLN A 13 -12.70 10.59 4.56
C GLN A 13 -11.74 11.16 3.51
N TYR A 14 -10.64 10.46 3.22
CA TYR A 14 -9.69 10.86 2.18
C TYR A 14 -10.33 10.82 0.78
N ALA A 15 -11.05 9.75 0.45
CA ALA A 15 -11.80 9.61 -0.80
C ALA A 15 -12.76 10.78 -1.03
N GLU A 16 -13.51 11.15 0.00
CA GLU A 16 -14.49 12.23 -0.07
C GLU A 16 -13.82 13.62 -0.14
N ARG A 17 -12.90 13.91 0.79
CA ARG A 17 -12.40 15.28 0.99
C ARG A 17 -11.29 15.67 0.01
N VAL A 18 -10.47 14.72 -0.42
CA VAL A 18 -9.33 15.00 -1.32
C VAL A 18 -9.71 14.71 -2.76
N TRP A 19 -10.45 13.63 -3.00
CA TRP A 19 -10.80 13.18 -4.35
C TRP A 19 -12.25 13.44 -4.75
N GLY A 20 -13.11 13.94 -3.85
CA GLY A 20 -14.52 14.24 -4.16
C GLY A 20 -15.36 13.00 -4.50
N LEU A 21 -14.93 11.81 -4.09
CA LEU A 21 -15.58 10.55 -4.46
C LEU A 21 -16.83 10.29 -3.62
N THR A 22 -17.91 9.92 -4.30
CA THR A 22 -19.21 9.55 -3.70
C THR A 22 -19.58 8.12 -4.11
N GLY A 23 -20.64 7.57 -3.49
CA GLY A 23 -21.10 6.20 -3.75
C GLY A 23 -20.83 5.25 -2.58
N ASP A 24 -20.81 3.95 -2.88
CA ASP A 24 -20.60 2.93 -1.86
C ASP A 24 -19.17 2.97 -1.29
N GLU A 25 -19.03 2.45 -0.08
CA GLU A 25 -17.80 2.59 0.69
C GLU A 25 -16.62 1.83 0.06
N ALA A 26 -16.86 0.68 -0.57
CA ALA A 26 -15.80 -0.10 -1.21
C ALA A 26 -15.29 0.63 -2.47
N ALA A 27 -16.20 1.05 -3.34
CA ALA A 27 -15.90 1.82 -4.55
C ALA A 27 -15.17 3.13 -4.24
N ARG A 28 -15.52 3.80 -3.14
CA ARG A 28 -14.80 5.01 -2.70
C ARG A 28 -13.36 4.73 -2.28
N ILE A 29 -13.13 3.66 -1.50
CA ILE A 29 -11.77 3.29 -1.06
C ILE A 29 -10.93 2.89 -2.27
N ASP A 30 -11.45 2.03 -3.13
CA ASP A 30 -10.76 1.58 -4.34
C ASP A 30 -10.50 2.77 -5.27
N GLY A 31 -11.50 3.63 -5.47
CA GLY A 31 -11.37 4.85 -6.25
C GLY A 31 -10.30 5.80 -5.72
N ALA A 32 -10.18 5.96 -4.39
CA ALA A 32 -9.15 6.78 -3.80
C ALA A 32 -7.75 6.18 -3.98
N ILE A 33 -7.59 4.85 -3.86
CA ILE A 33 -6.34 4.16 -4.14
C ILE A 33 -5.93 4.38 -5.61
N HIS A 34 -6.86 4.21 -6.55
CA HIS A 34 -6.60 4.42 -7.98
C HIS A 34 -6.29 5.88 -8.30
N ALA A 35 -7.01 6.85 -7.72
CA ALA A 35 -6.75 8.27 -7.92
C ALA A 35 -5.36 8.66 -7.40
N THR A 36 -4.95 8.11 -6.26
CA THR A 36 -3.62 8.32 -5.68
C THR A 36 -2.52 7.72 -6.55
N ARG A 37 -2.72 6.48 -7.04
CA ARG A 37 -1.81 5.84 -7.99
C ARG A 37 -1.63 6.71 -9.24
N GLY A 38 -2.73 7.06 -9.90
CA GLY A 38 -2.70 7.85 -11.12
C GLY A 38 -2.12 9.25 -10.91
N PHE A 39 -2.24 9.83 -9.72
CA PHE A 39 -1.57 11.08 -9.39
C PHE A 39 -0.05 10.94 -9.41
N PHE A 40 0.52 9.93 -8.74
CA PHE A 40 1.97 9.72 -8.75
C PHE A 40 2.50 9.42 -10.15
N GLU A 41 1.79 8.60 -10.92
CA GLU A 41 2.16 8.27 -12.31
C GLU A 41 2.18 9.51 -13.21
N ARG A 42 1.19 10.41 -13.09
CA ARG A 42 1.19 11.70 -13.82
C ARG A 42 2.35 12.61 -13.43
N MET A 43 2.84 12.49 -12.21
CA MET A 43 4.03 13.21 -11.75
C MET A 43 5.34 12.55 -12.18
N GLY A 44 5.28 11.46 -12.96
CA GLY A 44 6.45 10.72 -13.42
C GLY A 44 7.05 9.79 -12.38
N VAL A 45 6.27 9.43 -11.34
CA VAL A 45 6.69 8.48 -10.30
C VAL A 45 5.95 7.16 -10.51
N PRO A 46 6.63 6.10 -10.98
CA PRO A 46 6.01 4.78 -11.12
C PRO A 46 5.58 4.20 -9.78
N THR A 47 4.63 3.28 -9.82
CA THR A 47 3.95 2.78 -8.60
C THR A 47 3.92 1.26 -8.50
N HIS A 48 4.62 0.56 -9.40
CA HIS A 48 4.94 -0.86 -9.29
C HIS A 48 6.45 -1.06 -9.27
N LEU A 49 6.89 -2.14 -8.63
CA LEU A 49 8.30 -2.54 -8.57
C LEU A 49 8.82 -2.91 -9.98
N ALA A 50 7.99 -3.54 -10.81
CA ALA A 50 8.35 -3.89 -12.18
C ALA A 50 8.72 -2.67 -13.04
N ASP A 51 8.10 -1.51 -12.79
CA ASP A 51 8.42 -0.26 -13.50
C ASP A 51 9.86 0.24 -13.20
N HIS A 52 10.47 -0.27 -12.14
CA HIS A 52 11.86 -0.02 -11.75
C HIS A 52 12.81 -1.18 -12.11
N GLY A 53 12.33 -2.18 -12.86
CA GLY A 53 13.12 -3.36 -13.22
C GLY A 53 13.32 -4.35 -12.07
N LEU A 54 12.43 -4.35 -11.08
CA LEU A 54 12.44 -5.28 -9.97
C LEU A 54 11.30 -6.30 -10.11
N ASP A 55 11.61 -7.56 -9.87
CA ASP A 55 10.67 -8.67 -9.91
C ASP A 55 10.51 -9.33 -8.53
N ALA A 56 9.81 -10.46 -8.49
CA ALA A 56 9.54 -11.19 -7.26
C ALA A 56 10.81 -11.61 -6.50
N ASP A 57 11.95 -11.78 -7.18
CA ASP A 57 13.21 -12.19 -6.56
C ASP A 57 13.82 -11.09 -5.68
N ALA A 58 13.35 -9.84 -5.81
CA ALA A 58 13.71 -8.75 -4.92
C ALA A 58 13.06 -8.88 -3.53
N VAL A 59 11.90 -9.51 -3.43
CA VAL A 59 11.10 -9.55 -2.18
C VAL A 59 11.85 -10.21 -1.02
N PRO A 60 12.48 -11.40 -1.17
CA PRO A 60 13.24 -12.02 -0.08
C PRO A 60 14.40 -11.15 0.41
N ARG A 61 15.04 -10.40 -0.49
CA ARG A 61 16.16 -9.50 -0.13
C ARG A 61 15.69 -8.32 0.71
N VAL A 62 14.52 -7.76 0.38
CA VAL A 62 13.91 -6.68 1.18
C VAL A 62 13.49 -7.18 2.55
N LEU A 63 12.88 -8.37 2.64
CA LEU A 63 12.47 -8.96 3.92
C LEU A 63 13.66 -9.23 4.85
N ALA A 64 14.75 -9.77 4.32
CA ALA A 64 15.98 -9.99 5.09
C ALA A 64 16.56 -8.67 5.63
N GLN A 65 16.45 -7.59 4.85
CA GLN A 65 16.88 -6.27 5.29
C GLN A 65 15.98 -5.69 6.38
N LEU A 66 14.65 -5.83 6.27
CA LEU A 66 13.71 -5.44 7.32
C LEU A 66 14.01 -6.17 8.63
N GLU A 67 14.20 -7.48 8.58
CA GLU A 67 14.56 -8.29 9.76
C GLU A 67 15.88 -7.83 10.39
N ARG A 68 16.92 -7.65 9.57
CA ARG A 68 18.24 -7.19 10.04
C ARG A 68 18.19 -5.82 10.71
N HIS A 69 17.26 -4.95 10.30
CA HIS A 69 17.05 -3.63 10.89
C HIS A 69 16.06 -3.64 12.07
N GLY A 70 15.56 -4.80 12.48
CA GLY A 70 14.56 -4.92 13.56
C GLY A 70 13.17 -4.41 13.18
N MET A 71 12.90 -4.22 11.89
CA MET A 71 11.62 -3.77 11.34
C MET A 71 10.62 -4.93 11.20
N THR A 72 10.39 -5.65 12.29
CA THR A 72 9.56 -6.86 12.30
C THR A 72 8.11 -6.63 12.73
N THR A 73 7.77 -5.44 13.24
CA THR A 73 6.41 -5.02 13.60
C THR A 73 6.19 -3.54 13.26
N LEU A 74 5.73 -3.29 12.02
CA LEU A 74 5.57 -1.95 11.45
C LEU A 74 4.12 -1.42 11.56
N GLY A 75 3.93 -0.16 11.16
CA GLY A 75 2.63 0.51 11.11
C GLY A 75 2.21 1.20 12.41
N GLU A 76 1.17 2.04 12.34
CA GLU A 76 0.64 2.84 13.47
C GLU A 76 0.31 1.96 14.69
N ARG A 77 -0.08 0.70 14.46
CA ARG A 77 -0.50 -0.25 15.49
C ARG A 77 0.50 -1.37 15.76
N ARG A 78 1.67 -1.35 15.11
CA ARG A 78 2.70 -2.41 15.20
C ARG A 78 2.17 -3.81 14.86
N ASP A 79 1.23 -3.91 13.92
CA ASP A 79 0.58 -5.15 13.49
C ASP A 79 0.99 -5.59 12.07
N LEU A 80 1.94 -4.89 11.43
CA LEU A 80 2.53 -5.28 10.16
C LEU A 80 3.80 -6.09 10.40
N ASP A 81 3.66 -7.41 10.43
CA ASP A 81 4.78 -8.34 10.51
C ASP A 81 5.49 -8.54 9.15
N LEU A 82 6.56 -9.35 9.13
CA LEU A 82 7.28 -9.68 7.90
C LEU A 82 6.38 -10.38 6.87
N ALA A 83 5.45 -11.23 7.31
CA ALA A 83 4.49 -11.89 6.42
C ALA A 83 3.48 -10.90 5.80
N ALA A 84 3.05 -9.87 6.55
CA ALA A 84 2.26 -8.78 6.01
C ALA A 84 3.08 -7.94 5.02
N SER A 85 4.34 -7.66 5.33
CA SER A 85 5.26 -6.94 4.45
C SER A 85 5.47 -7.67 3.12
N GLU A 86 5.69 -8.99 3.16
CA GLU A 86 5.79 -9.85 1.97
C GLU A 86 4.55 -9.72 1.08
N ARG A 87 3.34 -9.87 1.66
CA ARG A 87 2.08 -9.73 0.91
C ARG A 87 1.90 -8.34 0.30
N ILE A 88 2.41 -7.29 0.94
CA ILE A 88 2.35 -5.92 0.40
C ILE A 88 3.32 -5.79 -0.78
N LEU A 89 4.55 -6.25 -0.64
CA LEU A 89 5.56 -6.21 -1.70
C LEU A 89 5.13 -7.02 -2.93
N LEU A 90 4.57 -8.22 -2.73
CA LEU A 90 4.05 -9.03 -3.83
C LEU A 90 2.87 -8.38 -4.56
N LYS A 91 2.05 -7.57 -3.88
CA LYS A 91 0.99 -6.76 -4.50
C LYS A 91 1.49 -5.53 -5.24
N ALA A 92 2.73 -5.12 -4.96
CA ALA A 92 3.38 -3.98 -5.59
C ALA A 92 4.25 -4.39 -6.78
N LEU A 93 4.36 -5.69 -7.09
CA LEU A 93 5.01 -6.18 -8.32
C LEU A 93 4.29 -5.69 -9.57
#